data_AF-A0A927W5X9-F1
#
_entry.id   AF-A0A927W5X9-F1
#
_cell.length_a   1.000
_cell.length_b   1.000
_cell.length_c   1.000
_cell.angle_alpha   90.00
_cell.angle_beta   90.00
_cell.angle_gamma   90.00
#
_symmetry.space_group_name_H-M   'P 1'
#
loop_
_entity.id
_entity.type
_entity.pdbx_description
1 polymer ?
#
loop_
_entity_poly.entity_id
_entity_poly.type
_entity_poly.pdbx_seq_one_letter_code
_entity_poly.pdbx_strand_id
1 'polypeptide(L)' 'MIICPKCKSKDVLQILYGMPSYEAMEAYERKEVILGGCLITDNDLDYGCLCCNHRWSVKYFKVEDNMKFRFNILMGEKV' A
#
# COMPACT_ATOMS: atom_id res chain seq x y z
N MET A 1 -7.66 8.26 -1.47
CA MET A 1 -7.31 7.12 -2.35
C MET A 1 -5.81 6.92 -2.30
N ILE A 2 -5.34 5.71 -1.98
CA ILE A 2 -3.91 5.41 -1.86
C ILE A 2 -3.41 4.91 -3.21
N ILE A 3 -2.25 5.41 -3.64
CA ILE A 3 -1.64 5.06 -4.93
C ILE A 3 -0.30 4.42 -4.65
N CYS A 4 0.02 3.31 -5.34
CA CYS A 4 1.30 2.67 -5.18
C CYS A 4 2.43 3.65 -5.52
N PRO A 5 3.37 3.94 -4.61
CA PRO A 5 4.42 4.91 -4.87
C PRO A 5 5.37 4.45 -5.99
N LYS A 6 5.51 3.13 -6.17
CA LYS A 6 6.39 2.48 -7.16
C LYS A 6 5.81 2.45 -8.58
N CYS A 7 4.59 1.93 -8.78
CA CYS A 7 4.01 1.73 -10.12
C CYS A 7 2.81 2.62 -10.45
N LYS A 8 2.36 3.46 -9.52
CA LYS A 8 1.19 4.37 -9.66
C LYS A 8 -0.17 3.69 -9.87
N SER A 9 -0.27 2.36 -9.74
CA SER A 9 -1.56 1.67 -9.70
C SER A 9 -2.38 2.08 -8.46
N LYS A 10 -3.71 2.03 -8.61
CA LYS A 10 -4.70 2.18 -7.54
C LYS A 10 -5.04 0.85 -6.84
N ASP A 11 -4.54 -0.27 -7.37
CA ASP A 11 -4.75 -1.62 -6.81
C ASP A 11 -3.85 -1.83 -5.60
N VAL A 12 -4.20 -1.14 -4.52
CA VAL A 12 -3.48 -1.12 -3.24
C VAL A 12 -4.42 -1.55 -2.13
N LEU A 13 -3.95 -2.47 -1.31
CA LEU A 13 -4.70 -3.01 -0.17
C LEU A 13 -3.92 -2.85 1.12
N GLN A 14 -4.65 -2.86 2.23
CA GLN A 14 -4.06 -2.94 3.56
C GLN A 14 -3.51 -4.34 3.83
N ILE A 15 -2.46 -4.37 4.66
CA ILE A 15 -1.89 -5.61 5.18
C ILE A 15 -2.50 -5.85 6.57
N LEU A 16 -3.15 -6.99 6.73
CA LEU A 16 -3.71 -7.46 7.99
C LEU A 16 -2.72 -8.41 8.68
N TYR A 17 -2.50 -8.19 9.97
CA TYR A 17 -1.64 -8.99 10.81
C TYR A 17 -2.45 -9.69 11.91
N GLY A 18 -1.91 -10.78 12.42
CA GLY A 18 -2.55 -11.61 13.43
C GLY A 18 -3.17 -12.89 12.85
N MET A 19 -3.99 -13.54 13.66
CA MET A 19 -4.78 -14.69 13.21
C MET A 19 -6.02 -14.18 12.47
N PRO A 20 -6.20 -14.52 11.18
CA PRO A 20 -7.35 -14.06 10.42
C PRO A 20 -8.64 -14.70 10.97
N SER A 21 -9.73 -13.93 10.95
CA SER A 21 -11.07 -14.51 11.05
C SER A 21 -11.41 -15.27 9.76
N TYR A 22 -12.51 -16.03 9.79
CA TYR A 22 -13.01 -16.71 8.60
C TYR A 22 -13.29 -15.72 7.46
N GLU A 23 -13.95 -14.60 7.75
CA GLU A 23 -14.28 -13.56 6.78
C GLU A 23 -13.02 -12.90 6.19
N ALA A 24 -11.99 -12.69 7.02
CA ALA A 24 -10.70 -12.17 6.56
C ALA A 24 -9.99 -13.17 5.64
N MET A 25 -10.16 -14.47 5.88
CA MET A 25 -9.61 -15.53 5.02
C MET A 25 -10.33 -15.58 3.67
N GLU A 26 -11.66 -15.51 3.65
CA GLU A 26 -12.42 -15.43 2.40
C GLU A 26 -12.09 -14.15 1.60
N ALA A 27 -11.94 -13.01 2.28
CA ALA A 27 -11.52 -11.77 1.64
C ALA A 27 -10.10 -11.88 1.05
N TYR A 28 -9.20 -12.61 1.71
CA TYR A 28 -7.87 -12.89 1.18
C TYR A 28 -7.94 -13.73 -0.12
N GLU A 29 -8.79 -14.77 -0.15
CA GLU A 29 -9.01 -15.58 -1.36
C GLU A 29 -9.58 -14.75 -2.53
N ARG A 30 -10.45 -13.79 -2.23
CA ARG A 30 -10.97 -12.80 -3.20
C ARG A 30 -9.98 -11.69 -3.56
N LYS A 31 -8.78 -11.65 -2.95
CA LYS A 31 -7.77 -10.60 -3.11
C LYS A 31 -8.30 -9.21 -2.73
N GLU A 32 -9.07 -9.13 -1.66
CA GLU A 32 -9.58 -7.88 -1.07
C GLU A 32 -8.74 -7.42 0.13
N VAL A 33 -7.90 -8.32 0.69
CA VAL A 33 -6.94 -8.02 1.76
C VAL A 33 -5.60 -8.72 1.50
N ILE A 34 -4.53 -8.23 2.12
CA ILE A 34 -3.23 -8.90 2.14
C ILE A 34 -2.95 -9.38 3.56
N LEU A 35 -2.48 -10.62 3.73
CA LEU A 35 -2.03 -11.11 5.04
C LEU A 35 -0.52 -10.83 5.21
N GLY A 36 -0.17 -10.29 6.38
CA GLY A 36 1.19 -9.81 6.73
C GLY A 36 1.98 -10.76 7.63
N GLY A 37 1.31 -11.68 8.30
CA GLY A 37 1.90 -12.60 9.28
C GLY A 37 1.17 -12.53 10.62
N CYS A 38 1.55 -13.42 11.55
CA CYS A 38 0.81 -13.60 12.80
C CYS A 38 1.13 -12.58 13.90
N LEU A 39 2.25 -11.86 13.80
CA LEU A 39 2.74 -10.97 14.84
C LEU A 39 2.80 -9.54 14.33
N ILE A 40 2.42 -8.60 15.19
CA ILE A 40 2.58 -7.16 14.96
C ILE A 40 3.90 -6.73 15.61
N THR A 41 4.72 -6.00 14.87
CA THR A 41 6.03 -5.47 15.23
C THR A 41 6.13 -3.98 14.92
N ASP A 42 7.21 -3.33 15.34
CA ASP A 42 7.42 -1.91 15.01
C ASP A 42 7.77 -1.64 13.54
N ASN A 43 8.18 -2.67 12.79
CA ASN A 43 8.63 -2.57 11.40
C ASN A 43 7.61 -3.11 10.39
N ASP A 44 6.35 -3.26 10.80
CA ASP A 44 5.30 -3.78 9.92
C ASP A 44 4.97 -2.81 8.79
N LEU A 45 4.51 -3.37 7.68
CA LEU A 45 4.14 -2.63 6.48
C LEU A 45 2.63 -2.45 6.48
N ASP A 46 2.15 -1.25 6.18
CA ASP A 46 0.73 -0.92 6.26
C ASP A 46 -0.02 -1.32 4.97
N TYR A 47 0.65 -1.24 3.82
CA TYR A 47 0.04 -1.40 2.51
C TYR A 47 0.86 -2.27 1.56
N GLY A 48 0.17 -2.91 0.62
CA GLY A 48 0.77 -3.64 -0.49
C GLY A 48 0.03 -3.38 -1.81
N CYS A 49 0.79 -3.34 -2.91
CA CYS A 49 0.23 -3.19 -4.26
C CYS A 49 0.06 -4.56 -4.93
N LEU A 50 -1.14 -4.85 -5.43
CA LEU A 50 -1.44 -6.09 -6.16
C LEU A 50 -0.82 -6.14 -7.56
N CYS A 51 -0.51 -4.98 -8.14
CA CYS A 51 0.06 -4.89 -9.48
C CYS A 51 1.58 -5.15 -9.50
N CYS A 52 2.33 -4.67 -8.50
CA CYS A 52 3.80 -4.75 -8.50
C CYS A 52 4.43 -5.34 -7.23
N ASN A 53 3.62 -5.84 -6.29
CA ASN A 53 4.01 -6.42 -5.00
C ASN A 53 4.86 -5.52 -4.09
N HIS A 54 4.95 -4.22 -4.37
CA HIS A 54 5.60 -3.29 -3.47
C HIS A 54 4.78 -3.15 -2.18
N ARG A 55 5.45 -3.24 -1.03
CA ARG A 55 4.85 -3.04 0.30
C ARG A 55 5.58 -1.91 1.02
N TRP A 56 4.84 -1.11 1.78
CA TRP A 56 5.39 0.06 2.47
C TRP A 56 4.59 0.39 3.73
N SER A 57 5.23 1.09 4.66
CA SER A 57 4.57 1.69 5.83
C SER A 57 4.40 3.20 5.63
N VAL A 58 3.30 3.74 6.14
CA VAL A 58 3.07 5.18 6.18
C VAL A 58 3.95 5.89 7.19
N LYS A 59 4.44 5.19 8.22
CA LYS A 59 5.33 5.75 9.25
C LYS A 59 6.65 6.25 8.65
N TYR A 60 7.11 5.63 7.56
CA TYR A 60 8.41 5.93 6.95
C TYR A 60 8.31 6.70 5.63
N PHE A 61 7.14 7.26 5.27
CA PHE A 61 7.06 8.16 4.12
C PHE A 61 7.95 9.39 4.36
N LYS A 62 9.02 9.51 3.59
CA LYS A 62 9.93 10.66 3.69
C LYS A 62 9.33 11.86 2.96
N VAL A 63 9.70 13.06 3.37
CA VAL A 63 9.34 14.32 2.66
C VAL A 63 9.74 14.26 1.18
N GLU A 64 10.80 13.53 0.86
CA GLU A 64 11.29 13.28 -0.49
C GLU A 64 10.28 12.52 -1.37
N ASP A 65 9.44 11.66 -0.77
CA ASP A 65 8.36 10.95 -1.47
C ASP A 65 7.17 11.89 -1.78
N ASN A 66 6.99 12.95 -0.98
CA ASN A 66 6.00 14.02 -1.23
C ASN A 66 6.45 14.99 -2.33
N MET A 67 7.75 15.18 -2.52
CA MET A 67 8.29 16.14 -3.48
C MET A 67 7.89 15.77 -4.91
N LYS A 68 7.83 14.48 -5.26
CA LYS A 68 7.35 14.02 -6.58
C LYS A 68 5.86 14.31 -6.84
N PHE A 69 5.04 14.45 -5.80
CA PHE A 69 3.61 14.73 -5.95
C PHE A 69 3.30 16.21 -6.18
N ARG A 70 4.06 17.14 -5.56
CA ARG A 70 3.84 18.58 -5.73
C ARG A 70 4.26 19.11 -7.10
N PHE A 71 5.31 18.54 -7.72
CA PHE A 71 5.75 18.99 -9.05
C PHE A 71 4.75 18.67 -10.16
N ASN A 72 4.00 17.56 -10.06
CA ASN A 72 3.01 17.19 -11.09
C ASN A 72 1.72 18.03 -11.05
N ILE A 73 1.45 18.79 -9.98
CA ILE A 73 0.31 19.72 -9.91
C ILE A 73 0.71 21.10 -10.49
N LEU A 74 2.01 21.44 -10.46
CA LEU A 74 2.52 22.69 -11.01
C LEU A 74 2.78 22.63 -12.53
N MET A 75 2.96 21.43 -13.09
CA MET A 75 3.15 21.21 -14.52
C MET A 75 1.90 20.59 -15.13
N GLY A 76 0.84 21.38 -15.22
CA GLY A 76 -0.17 21.16 -16.25
C GLY A 76 0.46 21.31 -17.64
N GLU A 77 0.01 20.46 -18.56
CA GLU A 77 0.19 20.50 -20.02
C GLU A 77 1.42 19.85 -20.67
N LYS A 78 1.08 19.00 -21.65
CA LYS A 78 1.77 18.62 -22.90
C LYS A 78 2.81 17.50 -22.85
N VAL A 79 2.33 16.29 -23.17
CA VAL A 79 2.93 15.52 -24.27
C VAL A 79 1.99 15.63 -25.46
#